data_AF-A0A9D1I2E4-F1
#
_entry.id   AF-A0A9D1I2E4-F1
#
_cell.length_a   1.000
_cell.length_b   1.000
_cell.length_c   1.000
_cell.angle_alpha   90.00
_cell.angle_beta   90.00
_cell.angle_gamma   90.00
#
_symmetry.space_group_name_H-M   'P 1'
#
loop_
_entity.id
_entity.type
_entity.pdbx_description
1 polymer ?
#
loop_
_entity_poly.entity_id
_entity_poly.type
_entity_poly.pdbx_seq_one_letter_code
_entity_poly.pdbx_strand_id
1 'polypeptide(L)'
;MDREIKKINGILTDLSNAALKMEEEAVKNSSFKDISIAEIHTLSAVGTGRPKTMTHVANILGINVSTLTTAVNRLVKKGYVKRLRDDTDRRIVKLSLTEKGVFAVEENEMFHEDLIREAISRFSDSQLQQFISSIDNITQFLTERTVMPWVRKEPFALNPLKLGKHLLPVPIIQAGMSIGVAGSRLAASVANNGGLGLIGTTELGISSPGYKSDRQEANFEAVEREVSLARKKVEEEKGTGLIGTSIVWDSPEAAGYVKASLRGGAQVIVTSGGIPKELPKYCSDKNTALIPTVSSKRAASAIIKTWAQKYNRKPDGFIFQGPYAAGLLGFREEQIYRAEEEFYMTIAAIKAETAKMDDCPLIVGGGIFGRGDAEKIYKYGGDGFLMGTRFVATRECDASEEYKRLYLNCEEKDVTIIRSPKNKTVRAMRNSFTEKLAREGATDYNLIEAVKRGVEGDFDGGLVFCGKSVGRIREICGVEDIFREFVR
;
A
#
# COMPACT_ATOMS: atom_id res chain seq x y z
N MET A 1 2.87 36.11 -15.72
CA MET A 1 2.13 34.87 -15.44
C MET A 1 1.06 34.57 -16.51
N ASP A 2 0.15 35.50 -16.82
CA ASP A 2 -0.91 35.25 -17.82
C ASP A 2 -0.40 35.03 -19.25
N ARG A 3 0.71 35.70 -19.62
CA ARG A 3 1.36 35.50 -20.93
C ARG A 3 1.98 34.11 -21.03
N GLU A 4 2.65 33.64 -19.97
CA GLU A 4 3.21 32.28 -19.93
C GLU A 4 2.10 31.22 -19.94
N ILE A 5 1.00 31.43 -19.21
CA ILE A 5 -0.16 30.52 -19.22
C ILE A 5 -0.75 30.40 -20.62
N LYS A 6 -0.99 31.53 -21.32
CA LYS A 6 -1.49 31.51 -22.71
C LYS A 6 -0.54 30.77 -23.65
N LYS A 7 0.78 30.97 -23.47
CA LYS A 7 1.80 30.28 -24.27
C LYS A 7 1.79 28.77 -24.01
N ILE A 8 1.74 28.34 -22.74
CA ILE A 8 1.66 26.92 -22.38
C ILE A 8 0.38 26.29 -22.93
N ASN A 9 -0.76 26.98 -22.81
CA ASN A 9 -2.03 26.47 -23.36
C ASN A 9 -1.96 26.29 -24.89
N GLY A 10 -1.35 27.22 -25.61
CA GLY A 10 -1.08 27.09 -27.04
C GLY A 10 -0.23 25.85 -27.34
N ILE A 11 0.91 25.70 -26.65
CA ILE A 11 1.81 24.56 -26.82
C ILE A 11 1.09 23.22 -26.56
N LEU A 12 0.31 23.11 -25.48
CA LEU A 12 -0.42 21.88 -25.15
C LEU A 12 -1.50 21.55 -26.19
N THR A 13 -2.19 22.58 -26.70
CA THR A 13 -3.20 22.41 -27.76
C THR A 13 -2.56 21.94 -29.06
N ASP A 14 -1.47 22.59 -29.46
CA ASP A 14 -0.74 22.24 -30.69
C ASP A 14 -0.13 20.85 -30.59
N LEU A 15 0.46 20.51 -29.44
CA LEU A 15 1.00 19.17 -29.16
C LEU A 15 -0.10 18.10 -29.24
N SER A 16 -1.24 18.32 -28.59
CA SER A 16 -2.36 17.37 -28.61
C SER A 16 -2.88 17.14 -30.03
N ASN A 17 -3.02 18.21 -30.82
CA ASN A 17 -3.48 18.11 -32.19
C ASN A 17 -2.46 17.43 -33.11
N ALA A 18 -1.17 17.74 -32.93
CA ALA A 18 -0.10 17.11 -33.68
C ALA A 18 -0.02 15.61 -33.39
N ALA A 19 -0.06 15.22 -32.11
CA ALA A 19 -0.06 13.82 -31.70
C ALA A 19 -1.23 13.03 -32.31
N LEU A 20 -2.45 13.57 -32.22
CA LEU A 20 -3.64 12.95 -32.83
C LEU A 20 -3.50 12.77 -34.34
N LYS A 21 -3.00 13.79 -35.04
CA LYS A 21 -2.80 13.72 -36.49
C LYS A 21 -1.72 12.70 -36.88
N MET A 22 -0.62 12.65 -36.14
CA MET A 22 0.46 11.70 -36.38
C MET A 22 0.02 10.27 -36.13
N GLU A 23 -0.75 10.03 -35.06
CA GLU A 23 -1.35 8.73 -34.77
C GLU A 23 -2.36 8.32 -35.88
N GLU A 24 -3.18 9.26 -36.37
CA GLU A 24 -4.07 9.03 -37.50
C GLU A 24 -3.33 8.59 -38.77
N GLU A 25 -2.22 9.26 -39.08
CA GLU A 25 -1.39 8.94 -40.24
C GLU A 25 -0.65 7.61 -40.05
N ALA A 26 -0.14 7.32 -38.86
CA ALA A 26 0.53 6.07 -38.52
C ALA A 26 -0.40 4.87 -38.69
N VAL A 27 -1.62 4.94 -38.14
CA VAL A 27 -2.61 3.86 -38.28
C VAL A 27 -3.00 3.66 -39.75
N LYS A 28 -3.18 4.75 -40.53
CA LYS A 28 -3.44 4.66 -41.99
C LYS A 28 -2.27 4.03 -42.74
N ASN A 29 -1.05 4.32 -42.34
CA ASN A 29 0.17 3.84 -42.98
C ASN A 29 0.63 2.47 -42.48
N SER A 30 0.06 1.97 -41.40
CA SER A 30 0.39 0.66 -40.80
C SER A 30 0.21 -0.52 -41.77
N SER A 31 0.80 -1.66 -41.41
CA SER A 31 0.60 -2.94 -42.09
C SER A 31 -0.85 -3.42 -42.06
N PHE A 32 -1.68 -2.85 -41.17
CA PHE A 32 -3.04 -3.29 -40.88
C PHE A 32 -4.10 -2.31 -41.42
N LYS A 33 -4.30 -2.31 -42.74
CA LYS A 33 -5.21 -1.35 -43.44
C LYS A 33 -6.69 -1.46 -43.09
N ASP A 34 -7.11 -2.54 -42.43
CA ASP A 34 -8.51 -2.77 -42.04
C ASP A 34 -8.82 -2.33 -40.60
N ILE A 35 -7.92 -1.60 -39.92
CA ILE A 35 -8.13 -1.13 -38.55
C ILE A 35 -8.30 0.39 -38.46
N SER A 36 -9.22 0.83 -37.59
CA SER A 36 -9.39 2.24 -37.20
C SER A 36 -8.66 2.56 -35.90
N ILE A 37 -8.48 3.84 -35.58
CA ILE A 37 -7.82 4.27 -34.33
C ILE A 37 -8.59 3.81 -33.10
N ALA A 38 -9.92 3.93 -33.11
CA ALA A 38 -10.72 3.42 -32.00
C ALA A 38 -10.54 1.90 -31.81
N GLU A 39 -10.32 1.17 -32.90
CA GLU A 39 -10.04 -0.27 -32.86
C GLU A 39 -8.62 -0.57 -32.40
N ILE A 40 -7.59 0.20 -32.79
CA ILE A 40 -6.21 0.02 -32.28
C ILE A 40 -6.15 0.27 -30.77
N HIS A 41 -6.78 1.34 -30.27
CA HIS A 41 -6.89 1.61 -28.84
C HIS A 41 -7.63 0.49 -28.09
N THR A 42 -8.66 -0.08 -28.73
CA THR A 42 -9.36 -1.24 -28.16
C THR A 42 -8.44 -2.46 -28.09
N LEU A 43 -7.58 -2.70 -29.10
CA LEU A 43 -6.59 -3.78 -29.05
C LEU A 43 -5.55 -3.54 -27.95
N SER A 44 -5.02 -2.32 -27.81
CA SER A 44 -4.08 -1.97 -26.73
C SER A 44 -4.72 -2.16 -25.35
N ALA A 45 -5.99 -1.79 -25.18
CA ALA A 45 -6.73 -2.00 -23.94
C ALA A 45 -6.95 -3.49 -23.61
N VAL A 46 -7.16 -4.35 -24.62
CA VAL A 46 -7.14 -5.82 -24.44
C VAL A 46 -5.72 -6.27 -24.04
N GLY A 47 -4.68 -5.77 -24.72
CA GLY A 47 -3.27 -5.97 -24.40
C GLY A 47 -2.74 -7.37 -24.73
N THR A 48 -1.41 -7.48 -24.83
CA THR A 48 -0.67 -8.70 -25.20
C THR A 48 -0.56 -9.73 -24.06
N GLY A 49 -0.90 -9.32 -22.83
CA GLY A 49 -0.82 -10.16 -21.63
C GLY A 49 -2.00 -11.10 -21.39
N ARG A 50 -2.29 -11.37 -20.11
CA ARG A 50 -3.35 -12.32 -19.70
C ARG A 50 -4.74 -11.87 -20.20
N PRO A 51 -5.65 -12.81 -20.55
CA PRO A 51 -6.99 -12.47 -21.03
C PRO A 51 -7.81 -11.61 -20.03
N LYS A 52 -8.46 -10.55 -20.53
CA LYS A 52 -9.23 -9.56 -19.72
C LYS A 52 -10.74 -9.66 -19.94
N THR A 53 -11.56 -9.31 -18.96
CA THR A 53 -13.02 -9.29 -19.15
C THR A 53 -13.48 -8.04 -19.92
N MET A 54 -14.67 -8.10 -20.52
CA MET A 54 -15.31 -6.93 -21.18
C MET A 54 -15.37 -5.70 -20.26
N THR A 55 -15.80 -5.89 -19.00
CA THR A 55 -15.88 -4.80 -18.02
C THR A 55 -14.52 -4.17 -17.75
N HIS A 56 -13.46 -4.98 -17.68
CA HIS A 56 -12.13 -4.48 -17.43
C HIS A 56 -11.60 -3.65 -18.61
N VAL A 57 -11.78 -4.13 -19.86
CA VAL A 57 -11.38 -3.39 -21.07
C VAL A 57 -12.18 -2.10 -21.23
N ALA A 58 -13.49 -2.12 -20.92
CA ALA A 58 -14.35 -0.94 -21.00
C ALA A 58 -13.91 0.15 -20.02
N ASN A 59 -13.51 -0.25 -18.81
CA ASN A 59 -13.00 0.67 -17.80
C ASN A 59 -11.66 1.29 -18.21
N ILE A 60 -10.76 0.54 -18.87
CA ILE A 60 -9.50 1.09 -19.39
C ILE A 60 -9.78 2.19 -20.42
N LEU A 61 -10.74 1.96 -21.31
CA LEU A 61 -11.10 2.90 -22.38
C LEU A 61 -12.01 4.05 -21.93
N GLY A 62 -12.51 4.04 -20.69
CA GLY A 62 -13.46 5.03 -20.20
C GLY A 62 -14.81 5.03 -20.92
N ILE A 63 -15.23 3.89 -21.50
CA ILE A 63 -16.49 3.76 -22.25
C ILE A 63 -17.42 2.74 -21.62
N ASN A 64 -18.71 2.80 -21.97
CA ASN A 64 -19.68 1.79 -21.53
C ASN A 64 -19.44 0.43 -22.21
N VAL A 65 -19.74 -0.66 -21.48
CA VAL A 65 -19.62 -2.04 -22.00
C VAL A 65 -20.46 -2.27 -23.27
N SER A 66 -21.60 -1.59 -23.39
CA SER A 66 -22.43 -1.62 -24.60
C SER A 66 -21.69 -1.08 -25.82
N THR A 67 -20.99 0.05 -25.68
CA THR A 67 -20.15 0.65 -26.73
C THR A 67 -18.98 -0.28 -27.10
N LEU A 68 -18.30 -0.82 -26.10
CA LEU A 68 -17.18 -1.74 -26.30
C LEU A 68 -17.61 -3.02 -27.04
N THR A 69 -18.83 -3.53 -26.77
CA THR A 69 -19.33 -4.76 -27.40
C THR A 69 -19.33 -4.66 -28.92
N THR A 70 -19.71 -3.52 -29.46
CA THR A 70 -19.71 -3.27 -30.91
C THR A 70 -18.30 -3.27 -31.49
N ALA A 71 -17.35 -2.60 -30.84
CA ALA A 71 -15.94 -2.56 -31.26
C ALA A 71 -15.30 -3.95 -31.22
N VAL A 72 -15.49 -4.69 -30.13
CA VAL A 72 -14.97 -6.05 -29.97
C VAL A 72 -15.56 -7.01 -31.00
N ASN A 73 -16.86 -6.92 -31.31
CA ASN A 73 -17.48 -7.76 -32.33
C ASN A 73 -16.83 -7.55 -33.71
N ARG A 74 -16.49 -6.31 -34.07
CA ARG A 74 -15.76 -6.01 -35.32
C ARG A 74 -14.36 -6.58 -35.30
N LEU A 75 -13.62 -6.39 -34.20
CA LEU A 75 -12.25 -6.90 -34.04
C LEU A 75 -12.18 -8.43 -34.04
N VAL A 76 -13.18 -9.11 -33.47
CA VAL A 76 -13.30 -10.58 -33.57
C VAL A 76 -13.55 -11.00 -35.01
N LYS A 77 -14.47 -10.33 -35.73
CA LYS A 77 -14.75 -10.62 -37.15
C LYS A 77 -13.53 -10.39 -38.05
N LYS A 78 -12.72 -9.36 -37.74
CA LYS A 78 -11.47 -9.04 -38.44
C LYS A 78 -10.27 -9.92 -38.03
N GLY A 79 -10.47 -10.81 -37.06
CA GLY A 79 -9.46 -11.79 -36.62
C GLY A 79 -8.38 -11.25 -35.68
N TYR A 80 -8.57 -10.08 -35.06
CA TYR A 80 -7.59 -9.48 -34.13
C TYR A 80 -7.81 -9.89 -32.67
N VAL A 81 -9.04 -10.24 -32.30
CA VAL A 81 -9.42 -10.60 -30.92
C VAL A 81 -10.10 -11.96 -30.91
N LYS A 82 -9.79 -12.79 -29.91
CA LYS A 82 -10.51 -14.02 -29.60
C LYS A 82 -11.23 -13.92 -28.27
N ARG A 83 -12.40 -14.57 -28.19
CA ARG A 83 -13.18 -14.71 -26.95
C ARG A 83 -12.87 -16.06 -26.32
N LEU A 84 -12.42 -16.03 -25.08
CA LEU A 84 -12.18 -17.21 -24.26
C LEU A 84 -13.30 -17.29 -23.22
N ARG A 85 -13.93 -18.46 -23.11
CA ARG A 85 -14.85 -18.73 -22.00
C ARG A 85 -14.03 -19.25 -20.84
N ASP A 86 -14.35 -18.78 -19.64
CA ASP A 86 -13.67 -19.24 -18.44
C ASP A 86 -14.02 -20.72 -18.16
N ASP A 87 -13.01 -21.51 -17.79
CA ASP A 87 -13.14 -22.96 -17.57
C ASP A 87 -13.95 -23.29 -16.29
N THR A 88 -14.02 -22.35 -15.34
CA THR A 88 -14.75 -22.50 -14.08
C THR A 88 -16.14 -21.86 -14.08
N ASP A 89 -16.36 -20.78 -14.83
CA ASP A 89 -17.70 -20.21 -15.07
C ASP A 89 -17.87 -19.78 -16.53
N ARG A 90 -18.52 -20.63 -17.33
CA ARG A 90 -18.75 -20.41 -18.77
C ARG A 90 -19.53 -19.14 -19.10
N ARG A 91 -20.14 -18.47 -18.12
CA ARG A 91 -20.82 -17.16 -18.30
C ARG A 91 -19.82 -16.00 -18.38
N ILE A 92 -18.58 -16.21 -17.93
CA ILE A 92 -17.52 -15.21 -18.00
C ILE A 92 -16.80 -15.32 -19.34
N VAL A 93 -16.90 -14.26 -20.13
CA VAL A 93 -16.18 -14.12 -21.41
C VAL A 93 -14.99 -13.19 -21.22
N LYS A 94 -13.79 -13.71 -21.50
CA LYS A 94 -12.53 -12.97 -21.53
C LYS A 94 -12.10 -12.72 -22.98
N LEU A 95 -11.39 -11.64 -23.20
CA LEU A 95 -10.79 -11.23 -24.46
C LEU A 95 -9.29 -11.47 -24.40
N SER A 96 -8.74 -11.94 -25.50
CA SER A 96 -7.31 -12.06 -25.73
C SER A 96 -7.02 -11.68 -27.17
N LEU A 97 -5.86 -11.10 -27.42
CA LEU A 97 -5.40 -10.84 -28.78
C LEU A 97 -5.12 -12.17 -29.49
N THR A 98 -5.40 -12.21 -30.79
CA THR A 98 -4.80 -13.22 -31.68
C THR A 98 -3.36 -12.79 -32.00
N GLU A 99 -2.60 -13.64 -32.68
CA GLU A 99 -1.27 -13.28 -33.18
C GLU A 99 -1.32 -12.02 -34.06
N LYS A 100 -2.31 -11.93 -34.96
CA LYS A 100 -2.59 -10.72 -35.75
C LYS A 100 -2.87 -9.49 -34.86
N GLY A 101 -3.60 -9.69 -33.75
CA GLY A 101 -3.86 -8.66 -32.74
C GLY A 101 -2.62 -8.17 -32.02
N VAL A 102 -1.73 -9.09 -31.66
CA VAL A 102 -0.46 -8.78 -31.00
C VAL A 102 0.43 -7.95 -31.92
N PHE A 103 0.65 -8.39 -33.16
CA PHE A 103 1.47 -7.64 -34.12
C PHE A 103 0.94 -6.23 -34.40
N ALA A 104 -0.38 -6.05 -34.47
CA ALA A 104 -0.96 -4.73 -34.65
C ALA A 104 -0.68 -3.80 -33.47
N VAL A 105 -0.77 -4.30 -32.24
CA VAL A 105 -0.45 -3.53 -31.03
C VAL A 105 1.04 -3.23 -30.96
N GLU A 106 1.91 -4.20 -31.24
CA GLU A 106 3.37 -4.02 -31.23
C GLU A 106 3.82 -2.99 -32.27
N GLU A 107 3.31 -3.04 -33.50
CA GLU A 107 3.63 -2.04 -34.54
C GLU A 107 3.22 -0.62 -34.08
N ASN A 108 2.06 -0.49 -33.42
CA ASN A 108 1.60 0.79 -32.89
C ASN A 108 2.44 1.27 -31.69
N GLU A 109 2.83 0.37 -30.79
CA GLU A 109 3.71 0.68 -29.65
C GLU A 109 5.10 1.10 -30.13
N MET A 110 5.68 0.38 -31.10
CA MET A 110 6.96 0.73 -31.72
C MET A 110 6.91 2.13 -32.36
N PHE A 111 5.84 2.47 -33.07
CA PHE A 111 5.67 3.82 -33.61
C PHE A 111 5.72 4.89 -32.51
N HIS A 112 5.04 4.68 -31.38
CA HIS A 112 5.08 5.63 -30.27
C HIS A 112 6.47 5.71 -29.63
N GLU A 113 7.15 4.57 -29.43
CA GLU A 113 8.51 4.54 -28.88
C GLU A 113 9.51 5.27 -29.77
N ASP A 114 9.47 5.02 -31.08
CA ASP A 114 10.34 5.67 -32.07
C ASP A 114 10.07 7.18 -32.12
N LEU A 115 8.80 7.59 -32.13
CA LEU A 115 8.42 8.99 -32.10
C LEU A 115 8.96 9.71 -30.87
N ILE A 116 8.81 9.11 -29.68
CA ILE A 116 9.32 9.70 -28.43
C ILE A 116 10.84 9.73 -28.43
N ARG A 117 11.50 8.64 -28.86
CA ARG A 117 12.96 8.55 -28.97
C ARG A 117 13.52 9.65 -29.87
N GLU A 118 12.89 9.90 -31.01
CA GLU A 118 13.26 10.98 -31.91
C GLU A 118 13.01 12.36 -31.28
N ALA A 119 11.86 12.56 -30.65
CA ALA A 119 11.49 13.82 -30.01
C ALA A 119 12.47 14.23 -28.88
N ILE A 120 12.96 13.25 -28.12
CA ILE A 120 13.90 13.48 -27.00
C ILE A 120 15.37 13.35 -27.41
N SER A 121 15.68 12.99 -28.66
CA SER A 121 17.06 12.72 -29.12
C SER A 121 18.04 13.89 -28.93
N ARG A 122 17.52 15.11 -28.78
CA ARG A 122 18.31 16.34 -28.57
C ARG A 122 18.42 16.77 -27.11
N PHE A 123 17.85 16.01 -26.18
CA PHE A 123 17.86 16.34 -24.77
C PHE A 123 19.16 15.82 -24.14
N SER A 124 19.78 16.62 -23.28
CA SER A 124 20.75 16.07 -22.32
C SER A 124 20.02 15.32 -21.19
N ASP A 125 20.73 14.43 -20.50
CA ASP A 125 20.14 13.67 -19.37
C ASP A 125 19.51 14.58 -18.31
N SER A 126 20.17 15.71 -17.99
CA SER A 126 19.64 16.68 -17.02
C SER A 126 18.35 17.33 -17.49
N GLN A 127 18.28 17.72 -18.77
CA GLN A 127 17.06 18.29 -19.37
C GLN A 127 15.93 17.26 -19.42
N LEU A 128 16.25 16.00 -19.74
CA LEU A 128 15.29 14.91 -19.76
C LEU A 128 14.68 14.68 -18.37
N GLN A 129 15.50 14.64 -17.32
CA GLN A 129 15.01 14.49 -15.94
C GLN A 129 14.11 15.66 -15.50
N GLN A 130 14.48 16.90 -15.83
CA GLN A 130 13.65 18.07 -15.54
C GLN A 130 12.33 18.05 -16.32
N PHE A 131 12.38 17.63 -17.58
CA PHE A 131 11.20 17.51 -18.43
C PHE A 131 10.22 16.45 -17.89
N ILE A 132 10.73 15.25 -17.55
CA ILE A 132 9.94 14.18 -16.93
C ILE A 132 9.27 14.70 -15.65
N SER A 133 10.04 15.30 -14.73
CA SER A 133 9.47 15.83 -13.49
C SER A 133 8.38 16.88 -13.74
N SER A 134 8.54 17.73 -14.76
CA SER A 134 7.55 18.76 -15.10
C SER A 134 6.27 18.17 -15.68
N ILE A 135 6.40 17.20 -16.59
CA ILE A 135 5.25 16.49 -17.18
C ILE A 135 4.53 15.64 -16.13
N ASP A 136 5.27 14.99 -15.23
CA ASP A 136 4.70 14.25 -14.10
C ASP A 136 3.85 15.17 -13.21
N ASN A 137 4.35 16.36 -12.88
CA ASN A 137 3.60 17.33 -12.08
C ASN A 137 2.29 17.77 -12.76
N ILE A 138 2.31 18.01 -14.08
CA ILE A 138 1.11 18.38 -14.85
C ILE A 138 0.15 17.19 -14.94
N THR A 139 0.65 15.99 -15.24
CA THR A 139 -0.15 14.77 -15.33
C THR A 139 -0.80 14.42 -14.00
N GLN A 140 -0.06 14.60 -12.91
CA GLN A 140 -0.53 14.47 -11.54
C GLN A 140 -1.67 15.48 -11.27
N PHE A 141 -1.52 16.75 -11.65
CA PHE A 141 -2.57 17.76 -11.52
C PHE A 141 -3.82 17.46 -12.35
N LEU A 142 -3.66 16.97 -13.58
CA LEU A 142 -4.79 16.61 -14.43
C LEU A 142 -5.56 15.41 -13.87
N THR A 143 -4.83 14.38 -13.43
CA THR A 143 -5.39 13.20 -12.74
C THR A 143 -6.11 13.60 -11.45
N GLU A 144 -5.53 14.55 -10.70
CA GLU A 144 -6.14 15.19 -9.52
C GLU A 144 -7.50 15.85 -9.80
N ARG A 145 -7.75 16.31 -11.01
CA ARG A 145 -8.99 17.01 -11.37
C ARG A 145 -10.04 16.15 -12.05
N THR A 146 -9.65 15.12 -12.78
CA THR A 146 -10.59 14.32 -13.61
C THR A 146 -11.06 13.04 -12.94
N VAL A 147 -10.30 12.47 -11.98
CA VAL A 147 -10.59 11.14 -11.42
C VAL A 147 -10.64 11.13 -9.88
N MET A 148 -10.14 12.17 -9.22
CA MET A 148 -9.97 12.13 -7.77
C MET A 148 -11.16 12.66 -6.98
N PRO A 149 -11.75 11.84 -6.10
CA PRO A 149 -12.86 12.27 -5.27
C PRO A 149 -12.43 13.19 -4.12
N TRP A 150 -11.13 13.35 -3.86
CA TRP A 150 -10.60 14.13 -2.74
C TRP A 150 -9.19 14.66 -3.00
N VAL A 151 -8.96 15.96 -2.73
CA VAL A 151 -7.62 16.61 -2.73
C VAL A 151 -7.60 17.69 -1.65
N ARG A 152 -6.59 17.68 -0.77
CA ARG A 152 -6.38 18.73 0.24
C ARG A 152 -5.83 19.98 -0.44
N LYS A 153 -6.42 21.14 -0.14
CA LYS A 153 -5.91 22.44 -0.61
C LYS A 153 -5.12 23.17 0.47
N GLU A 154 -5.36 22.85 1.73
CA GLU A 154 -4.66 23.43 2.86
C GLU A 154 -3.19 23.00 2.87
N PRO A 155 -2.28 23.88 3.36
CA PRO A 155 -0.89 23.52 3.59
C PRO A 155 -0.75 22.28 4.48
N PHE A 156 0.35 21.56 4.31
CA PHE A 156 0.68 20.45 5.17
C PHE A 156 0.85 20.91 6.62
N ALA A 157 0.11 20.27 7.52
CA ALA A 157 0.19 20.45 8.96
C ALA A 157 -0.12 19.14 9.66
N LEU A 158 0.70 18.79 10.65
CA LEU A 158 0.53 17.62 11.52
C LEU A 158 -0.53 17.92 12.58
N ASN A 159 -1.78 17.99 12.17
CA ASN A 159 -2.90 18.27 13.07
C ASN A 159 -3.16 17.06 14.00
N PRO A 160 -3.50 17.30 15.28
CA PRO A 160 -3.89 16.22 16.19
C PRO A 160 -5.06 15.39 15.64
N LEU A 161 -5.02 14.07 15.89
CA LEU A 161 -6.06 13.14 15.42
C LEU A 161 -6.93 12.65 16.56
N LYS A 162 -8.24 12.75 16.37
CA LYS A 162 -9.20 12.12 17.27
C LYS A 162 -9.39 10.66 16.87
N LEU A 163 -9.09 9.76 17.80
CA LEU A 163 -9.24 8.30 17.68
C LEU A 163 -10.18 7.84 18.78
N GLY A 164 -11.48 7.77 18.46
CA GLY A 164 -12.53 7.53 19.44
C GLY A 164 -12.57 8.66 20.47
N LYS A 165 -12.36 8.34 21.75
CA LYS A 165 -12.26 9.35 22.83
C LYS A 165 -10.87 9.98 22.96
N HIS A 166 -9.85 9.37 22.34
CA HIS A 166 -8.47 9.76 22.50
C HIS A 166 -8.08 10.83 21.50
N LEU A 167 -7.20 11.74 21.92
CA LEU A 167 -6.54 12.69 21.04
C LEU A 167 -5.09 12.24 20.90
N LEU A 168 -4.64 12.04 19.66
CA LEU A 168 -3.26 11.76 19.30
C LEU A 168 -2.60 13.08 18.89
N PRO A 169 -1.67 13.64 19.69
CA PRO A 169 -1.09 14.96 19.43
C PRO A 169 -0.33 15.04 18.11
N VAL A 170 0.49 14.04 17.82
CA VAL A 170 1.32 13.98 16.62
C VAL A 170 0.88 12.77 15.79
N PRO A 171 0.37 12.97 14.55
CA PRO A 171 -0.21 11.91 13.71
C PRO A 171 0.84 11.00 13.05
N ILE A 172 1.85 10.62 13.83
CA ILE A 172 2.92 9.68 13.49
C ILE A 172 2.66 8.39 14.26
N ILE A 173 2.53 7.30 13.50
CA ILE A 173 2.23 5.97 14.03
C ILE A 173 3.40 5.06 13.70
N GLN A 174 3.90 4.35 14.71
CA GLN A 174 4.87 3.29 14.53
C GLN A 174 4.14 1.95 14.35
N ALA A 175 4.56 1.12 13.39
CA ALA A 175 3.86 -0.13 13.06
C ALA A 175 4.11 -1.23 14.10
N GLY A 176 3.06 -1.91 14.58
CA GLY A 176 3.25 -3.06 15.50
C GLY A 176 3.80 -4.29 14.77
N MET A 177 5.12 -4.44 14.84
CA MET A 177 5.90 -5.51 14.21
C MET A 177 6.04 -6.69 15.20
N SER A 178 5.48 -7.84 14.80
CA SER A 178 5.41 -9.08 15.60
C SER A 178 6.79 -9.70 15.90
N ILE A 179 6.80 -10.79 16.69
CA ILE A 179 8.01 -11.55 17.07
C ILE A 179 9.03 -10.64 17.78
N GLY A 180 8.53 -9.76 18.65
CA GLY A 180 9.38 -8.93 19.51
C GLY A 180 10.14 -7.79 18.81
N VAL A 181 9.87 -7.50 17.53
CA VAL A 181 10.51 -6.37 16.83
C VAL A 181 9.97 -5.02 17.34
N ALA A 182 8.68 -4.95 17.67
CA ALA A 182 8.04 -3.81 18.32
C ALA A 182 7.36 -4.24 19.63
N GLY A 183 8.07 -4.03 20.74
CA GLY A 183 7.60 -4.24 22.10
C GLY A 183 7.36 -2.92 22.84
N SER A 184 7.36 -2.99 24.17
CA SER A 184 7.06 -1.85 25.04
C SER A 184 8.06 -0.71 24.91
N ARG A 185 9.34 -0.99 24.62
CA ARG A 185 10.37 0.04 24.57
C ARG A 185 10.20 0.97 23.38
N LEU A 186 10.01 0.41 22.18
CA LEU A 186 9.74 1.20 20.99
C LEU A 186 8.40 1.91 21.10
N ALA A 187 7.34 1.20 21.50
CA ALA A 187 6.00 1.77 21.59
C ALA A 187 5.93 2.93 22.60
N ALA A 188 6.55 2.78 23.78
CA ALA A 188 6.60 3.84 24.78
C ALA A 188 7.38 5.07 24.28
N SER A 189 8.53 4.87 23.63
CA SER A 189 9.32 6.00 23.11
C SER A 189 8.54 6.80 22.06
N VAL A 190 7.80 6.13 21.18
CA VAL A 190 6.92 6.78 20.19
C VAL A 190 5.80 7.57 20.87
N ALA A 191 5.17 6.99 21.88
CA ALA A 191 4.12 7.66 22.64
C ALA A 191 4.66 8.85 23.47
N ASN A 192 5.89 8.77 23.99
CA ASN A 192 6.51 9.90 24.71
C ASN A 192 6.77 11.10 23.81
N ASN A 193 6.99 10.87 22.52
CA ASN A 193 7.07 11.91 21.49
C ASN A 193 5.70 12.37 20.96
N GLY A 194 4.60 11.94 21.57
CA GLY A 194 3.23 12.34 21.20
C GLY A 194 2.60 11.52 20.07
N GLY A 195 3.26 10.46 19.60
CA GLY A 195 2.76 9.56 18.57
C GLY A 195 1.95 8.37 19.11
N LEU A 196 1.59 7.45 18.20
CA LEU A 196 0.95 6.18 18.56
C LEU A 196 1.97 5.05 18.41
N GLY A 197 2.38 4.49 19.56
CA GLY A 197 3.22 3.31 19.63
C GLY A 197 2.37 2.04 19.57
N LEU A 198 2.71 1.12 18.67
CA LEU A 198 1.99 -0.15 18.51
C LEU A 198 2.88 -1.34 18.85
N ILE A 199 2.37 -2.22 19.70
CA ILE A 199 3.03 -3.50 20.01
C ILE A 199 2.53 -4.57 19.04
N GLY A 200 3.44 -5.33 18.43
CA GLY A 200 3.10 -6.47 17.58
C GLY A 200 2.75 -7.70 18.43
N THR A 201 1.55 -8.27 18.26
CA THR A 201 1.06 -9.27 19.23
C THR A 201 1.50 -10.70 18.95
N THR A 202 1.70 -11.07 17.68
CA THR A 202 1.98 -12.46 17.30
C THR A 202 3.38 -12.88 17.76
N GLU A 203 3.47 -14.00 18.45
CA GLU A 203 4.74 -14.56 18.97
C GLU A 203 5.55 -13.62 19.86
N LEU A 204 4.89 -12.67 20.53
CA LEU A 204 5.56 -11.76 21.47
C LEU A 204 6.11 -12.51 22.71
N GLY A 205 5.47 -13.62 23.09
CA GLY A 205 5.87 -14.44 24.22
C GLY A 205 6.93 -15.50 23.91
N ILE A 206 7.58 -15.45 22.74
CA ILE A 206 8.47 -16.53 22.27
C ILE A 206 9.65 -16.83 23.20
N SER A 207 10.12 -15.81 23.92
CA SER A 207 11.21 -15.94 24.91
C SER A 207 10.68 -16.15 26.33
N SER A 208 9.36 -16.23 26.54
CA SER A 208 8.76 -16.43 27.86
C SER A 208 8.97 -17.85 28.36
N PRO A 209 9.24 -18.07 29.66
CA PRO A 209 9.45 -19.41 30.23
C PRO A 209 8.32 -20.41 29.94
N GLY A 210 7.06 -19.96 29.95
CA GLY A 210 5.86 -20.79 29.71
C GLY A 210 5.59 -21.14 28.25
N TYR A 211 6.31 -20.55 27.29
CA TYR A 211 5.99 -20.66 25.86
C TYR A 211 6.01 -22.09 25.33
N LYS A 212 6.95 -22.92 25.80
CA LYS A 212 7.05 -24.34 25.38
C LYS A 212 5.91 -25.19 25.93
N SER A 213 5.34 -24.80 27.08
CA SER A 213 4.27 -25.54 27.75
C SER A 213 2.90 -25.12 27.22
N ASP A 214 2.65 -23.82 27.14
CA ASP A 214 1.45 -23.25 26.56
C ASP A 214 1.83 -21.99 25.75
N ARG A 215 2.02 -22.20 24.45
CA ARG A 215 2.38 -21.11 23.51
C ARG A 215 1.34 -20.00 23.49
N GLN A 216 0.06 -20.37 23.57
CA GLN A 216 -1.01 -19.40 23.40
C GLN A 216 -1.10 -18.51 24.63
N GLU A 217 -1.14 -19.11 25.83
CA GLU A 217 -1.22 -18.35 27.07
C GLU A 217 0.03 -17.50 27.27
N ALA A 218 1.23 -18.04 27.02
CA ALA A 218 2.48 -17.27 27.12
C ALA A 218 2.50 -16.04 26.20
N ASN A 219 1.87 -16.13 25.01
CA ASN A 219 1.72 -15.00 24.11
C ASN A 219 0.71 -13.97 24.62
N PHE A 220 -0.42 -14.40 25.18
CA PHE A 220 -1.41 -13.50 25.75
C PHE A 220 -0.88 -12.76 26.98
N GLU A 221 -0.21 -13.46 27.89
CA GLU A 221 0.47 -12.87 29.05
C GLU A 221 1.55 -11.86 28.61
N ALA A 222 2.33 -12.20 27.58
CA ALA A 222 3.35 -11.29 27.05
C ALA A 222 2.74 -10.01 26.48
N VAL A 223 1.63 -10.10 25.74
CA VAL A 223 0.93 -8.92 25.21
C VAL A 223 0.39 -8.06 26.34
N GLU A 224 -0.30 -8.65 27.31
CA GLU A 224 -0.81 -7.92 28.48
C GLU A 224 0.30 -7.20 29.25
N ARG A 225 1.42 -7.89 29.48
CA ARG A 225 2.61 -7.35 30.16
C ARG A 225 3.26 -6.21 29.38
N GLU A 226 3.55 -6.40 28.09
CA GLU A 226 4.22 -5.38 27.27
C GLU A 226 3.36 -4.12 27.10
N VAL A 227 2.05 -4.26 26.93
CA VAL A 227 1.14 -3.10 26.88
C VAL A 227 1.15 -2.37 28.23
N SER A 228 1.05 -3.10 29.34
CA SER A 228 1.08 -2.50 30.69
C SER A 228 2.39 -1.76 30.96
N LEU A 229 3.53 -2.35 30.59
CA LEU A 229 4.85 -1.74 30.72
C LEU A 229 4.97 -0.46 29.88
N ALA A 230 4.49 -0.49 28.64
CA ALA A 230 4.51 0.69 27.78
C ALA A 230 3.64 1.82 28.34
N ARG A 231 2.42 1.49 28.81
CA ARG A 231 1.50 2.45 29.44
C ARG A 231 2.12 3.09 30.68
N LYS A 232 2.71 2.27 31.56
CA LYS A 232 3.38 2.73 32.77
C LYS A 232 4.56 3.66 32.45
N LYS A 233 5.40 3.28 31.49
CA LYS A 233 6.55 4.10 31.07
C LYS A 233 6.11 5.46 30.50
N VAL A 234 5.03 5.49 29.72
CA VAL A 234 4.47 6.74 29.19
C VAL A 234 3.95 7.64 30.32
N GLU A 235 3.30 7.06 31.33
CA GLU A 235 2.84 7.80 32.50
C GLU A 235 4.01 8.38 33.32
N GLU A 236 5.03 7.57 33.60
CA GLU A 236 6.22 7.98 34.36
C GLU A 236 7.00 9.11 33.66
N GLU A 237 7.13 9.04 32.33
CA GLU A 237 7.81 10.05 31.51
C GLU A 237 6.89 11.21 31.11
N LYS A 238 5.62 11.22 31.55
CA LYS A 238 4.60 12.23 31.22
C LYS A 238 4.40 12.39 29.70
N GLY A 239 4.53 11.29 28.96
CA GLY A 239 4.26 11.24 27.53
C GLY A 239 2.80 11.55 27.21
N THR A 240 2.57 12.14 26.05
CA THR A 240 1.23 12.62 25.62
C THR A 240 0.59 11.76 24.52
N GLY A 241 1.35 10.81 23.98
CA GLY A 241 0.90 9.91 22.93
C GLY A 241 0.07 8.73 23.46
N LEU A 242 -0.16 7.77 22.57
CA LEU A 242 -1.05 6.65 22.80
C LEU A 242 -0.31 5.32 22.65
N ILE A 243 -0.76 4.31 23.40
CA ILE A 243 -0.29 2.93 23.26
C ILE A 243 -1.42 2.06 22.70
N GLY A 244 -1.07 1.23 21.73
CA GLY A 244 -1.98 0.25 21.17
C GLY A 244 -1.29 -1.04 20.76
N THR A 245 -2.06 -1.92 20.12
CA THR A 245 -1.56 -3.19 19.59
C THR A 245 -1.92 -3.36 18.12
N SER A 246 -1.09 -4.12 17.40
CA SER A 246 -1.32 -4.53 16.02
C SER A 246 -1.58 -6.03 15.97
N ILE A 247 -2.80 -6.42 15.62
CA ILE A 247 -3.28 -7.80 15.64
C ILE A 247 -3.52 -8.29 14.21
N VAL A 248 -2.91 -9.41 13.84
CA VAL A 248 -3.20 -10.09 12.57
C VAL A 248 -4.56 -10.79 12.68
N TRP A 249 -5.59 -10.21 12.06
CA TRP A 249 -6.97 -10.64 12.22
C TRP A 249 -7.26 -12.04 11.66
N ASP A 250 -6.55 -12.45 10.60
CA ASP A 250 -6.67 -13.79 10.02
C ASP A 250 -6.02 -14.90 10.87
N SER A 251 -5.49 -14.56 12.05
CA SER A 251 -5.06 -15.53 13.04
C SER A 251 -6.27 -16.12 13.78
N PRO A 252 -6.32 -17.45 14.02
CA PRO A 252 -7.36 -18.05 14.85
C PRO A 252 -7.36 -17.51 16.29
N GLU A 253 -6.25 -16.93 16.73
CA GLU A 253 -6.04 -16.42 18.09
C GLU A 253 -6.38 -14.92 18.24
N ALA A 254 -6.82 -14.25 17.16
CA ALA A 254 -7.01 -12.80 17.14
C ALA A 254 -7.90 -12.29 18.27
N ALA A 255 -8.97 -13.03 18.62
CA ALA A 255 -9.86 -12.69 19.72
C ALA A 255 -9.16 -12.71 21.10
N GLY A 256 -8.24 -13.65 21.31
CA GLY A 256 -7.44 -13.73 22.53
C GLY A 256 -6.47 -12.56 22.65
N TYR A 257 -5.79 -12.22 21.54
CA TYR A 257 -4.92 -11.04 21.48
C TYR A 257 -5.67 -9.73 21.77
N VAL A 258 -6.92 -9.58 21.28
CA VAL A 258 -7.77 -8.43 21.61
C VAL A 258 -8.00 -8.35 23.11
N LYS A 259 -8.40 -9.46 23.76
CA LYS A 259 -8.65 -9.49 25.20
C LYS A 259 -7.39 -9.20 26.02
N ALA A 260 -6.26 -9.80 25.65
CA ALA A 260 -4.97 -9.55 26.31
C ALA A 260 -4.54 -8.06 26.19
N SER A 261 -4.72 -7.47 25.00
CA SER A 261 -4.43 -6.05 24.77
C SER A 261 -5.27 -5.15 25.66
N LEU A 262 -6.57 -5.47 25.82
CA LEU A 262 -7.49 -4.71 26.67
C LEU A 262 -7.11 -4.83 28.16
N ARG A 263 -6.77 -6.04 28.63
CA ARG A 263 -6.31 -6.24 30.02
C ARG A 263 -5.03 -5.46 30.32
N GLY A 264 -4.12 -5.36 29.36
CA GLY A 264 -2.92 -4.54 29.47
C GLY A 264 -3.16 -3.02 29.40
N GLY A 265 -4.37 -2.58 29.10
CA GLY A 265 -4.73 -1.15 29.04
C GLY A 265 -4.45 -0.48 27.68
N ALA A 266 -4.51 -1.23 26.58
CA ALA A 266 -4.38 -0.66 25.24
C ALA A 266 -5.48 0.37 24.96
N GLN A 267 -5.09 1.55 24.48
CA GLN A 267 -6.00 2.63 24.09
C GLN A 267 -6.47 2.48 22.64
N VAL A 268 -5.68 1.81 21.81
CA VAL A 268 -5.95 1.60 20.38
C VAL A 268 -5.70 0.14 20.02
N ILE A 269 -6.62 -0.45 19.25
CA ILE A 269 -6.42 -1.76 18.61
C ILE A 269 -6.43 -1.56 17.11
N VAL A 270 -5.28 -1.84 16.50
CA VAL A 270 -5.12 -1.93 15.05
C VAL A 270 -5.25 -3.38 14.63
N THR A 271 -5.99 -3.62 13.54
CA THR A 271 -6.05 -4.96 12.93
C THR A 271 -5.48 -4.95 11.53
N SER A 272 -4.78 -6.02 11.16
CA SER A 272 -4.20 -6.22 9.82
C SER A 272 -4.48 -7.62 9.29
N GLY A 273 -4.09 -7.88 8.04
CA GLY A 273 -4.11 -9.24 7.49
C GLY A 273 -5.48 -9.84 7.19
N GLY A 274 -6.60 -9.10 7.34
CA GLY A 274 -7.97 -9.59 7.11
C GLY A 274 -9.02 -8.49 7.21
N ILE A 275 -10.31 -8.83 7.01
CA ILE A 275 -11.43 -7.90 7.22
C ILE A 275 -12.06 -8.16 8.60
N PRO A 276 -11.87 -7.27 9.59
CA PRO A 276 -12.27 -7.48 10.99
C PRO A 276 -13.75 -7.24 11.25
N LYS A 277 -14.63 -7.98 10.55
CA LYS A 277 -16.09 -7.79 10.67
C LYS A 277 -16.61 -7.99 12.10
N GLU A 278 -15.99 -8.87 12.87
CA GLU A 278 -16.43 -9.24 14.22
C GLU A 278 -15.61 -8.60 15.34
N LEU A 279 -14.61 -7.76 15.03
CA LEU A 279 -13.77 -7.12 16.05
C LEU A 279 -14.58 -6.39 17.15
N PRO A 280 -15.67 -5.64 16.85
CA PRO A 280 -16.49 -5.01 17.88
C PRO A 280 -17.08 -5.98 18.91
N LYS A 281 -17.30 -7.25 18.53
CA LYS A 281 -17.81 -8.29 19.45
C LYS A 281 -16.85 -8.56 20.62
N TYR A 282 -15.55 -8.40 20.38
CA TYR A 282 -14.49 -8.71 21.34
C TYR A 282 -14.00 -7.50 22.13
N CYS A 283 -14.51 -6.31 21.81
CA CYS A 283 -14.19 -5.06 22.49
C CYS A 283 -15.50 -4.36 22.85
N SER A 284 -16.04 -4.66 24.03
CA SER A 284 -17.22 -3.98 24.57
C SER A 284 -16.90 -2.56 25.04
N ASP A 285 -15.64 -2.30 25.40
CA ASP A 285 -15.18 -0.97 25.77
C ASP A 285 -15.22 -0.03 24.55
N LYS A 286 -16.06 1.00 24.64
CA LYS A 286 -16.16 2.05 23.62
C LYS A 286 -15.04 3.08 23.75
N ASN A 287 -14.26 3.01 24.82
CA ASN A 287 -13.13 3.89 25.05
C ASN A 287 -11.90 3.50 24.24
N THR A 288 -11.69 2.21 23.98
CA THR A 288 -10.61 1.73 23.12
C THR A 288 -10.95 2.02 21.66
N ALA A 289 -10.08 2.74 20.96
CA ALA A 289 -10.25 3.04 19.55
C ALA A 289 -9.96 1.79 18.70
N LEU A 290 -10.85 1.46 17.75
CA LEU A 290 -10.68 0.35 16.82
C LEU A 290 -10.35 0.85 15.42
N ILE A 291 -9.16 0.51 14.93
CA ILE A 291 -8.60 1.02 13.67
C ILE A 291 -8.28 -0.16 12.74
N PRO A 292 -9.22 -0.57 11.87
CA PRO A 292 -8.96 -1.56 10.84
C PRO A 292 -7.96 -1.08 9.77
N THR A 293 -7.04 -1.96 9.38
CA THR A 293 -6.20 -1.77 8.20
C THR A 293 -6.91 -2.31 6.96
N VAL A 294 -6.87 -1.55 5.87
CA VAL A 294 -7.47 -1.86 4.58
C VAL A 294 -6.49 -1.60 3.44
N SER A 295 -6.70 -2.25 2.30
CA SER A 295 -5.96 -1.99 1.05
C SER A 295 -6.84 -1.41 -0.05
N SER A 296 -8.13 -1.14 0.23
CA SER A 296 -9.07 -0.60 -0.77
C SER A 296 -10.29 0.07 -0.16
N LYS A 297 -10.92 0.98 -0.93
CA LYS A 297 -12.22 1.59 -0.62
C LYS A 297 -13.31 0.54 -0.34
N ARG A 298 -13.30 -0.56 -1.10
CA ARG A 298 -14.28 -1.66 -0.95
C ARG A 298 -14.20 -2.30 0.43
N ALA A 299 -12.99 -2.56 0.93
CA ALA A 299 -12.80 -3.12 2.26
C ALA A 299 -13.27 -2.16 3.35
N ALA A 300 -12.92 -0.87 3.25
CA ALA A 300 -13.40 0.16 4.18
C ALA A 300 -14.94 0.22 4.21
N SER A 301 -15.58 0.31 3.03
CA SER A 301 -17.05 0.34 2.88
C SER A 301 -17.71 -0.89 3.53
N ALA A 302 -17.12 -2.07 3.35
CA ALA A 302 -17.65 -3.31 3.92
C ALA A 302 -17.60 -3.32 5.45
N ILE A 303 -16.52 -2.78 6.04
CA ILE A 303 -16.36 -2.69 7.50
C ILE A 303 -17.35 -1.68 8.08
N ILE A 304 -17.41 -0.47 7.50
CA ILE A 304 -18.35 0.59 7.90
C ILE A 304 -19.78 0.04 7.94
N LYS A 305 -20.24 -0.54 6.83
CA LYS A 305 -21.59 -1.10 6.73
C LYS A 305 -21.83 -2.20 7.76
N THR A 306 -20.89 -3.14 7.90
CA THR A 306 -21.06 -4.28 8.81
C THR A 306 -21.13 -3.84 10.27
N TRP A 307 -20.23 -2.94 10.68
CA TRP A 307 -20.15 -2.50 12.06
C TRP A 307 -21.34 -1.65 12.48
N ALA A 308 -21.79 -0.75 11.60
CA ALA A 308 -23.01 0.02 11.82
C ALA A 308 -24.23 -0.91 11.97
N GLN A 309 -24.41 -1.86 11.05
CA GLN A 309 -25.60 -2.74 11.02
C GLN A 309 -25.64 -3.76 12.17
N LYS A 310 -24.50 -4.36 12.52
CA LYS A 310 -24.48 -5.49 13.48
C LYS A 310 -24.14 -5.08 14.91
N TYR A 311 -23.36 -4.02 15.08
CA TYR A 311 -22.79 -3.66 16.38
C TYR A 311 -23.11 -2.25 16.83
N ASN A 312 -23.82 -1.45 16.00
CA ASN A 312 -24.06 -0.04 16.22
C ASN A 312 -22.76 0.70 16.63
N ARG A 313 -21.67 0.38 15.92
CA ARG A 313 -20.33 0.92 16.15
C ARG A 313 -19.76 1.37 14.81
N LYS A 314 -19.04 2.49 14.80
CA LYS A 314 -18.23 2.91 13.65
C LYS A 314 -16.75 2.65 13.93
N PRO A 315 -15.91 2.46 12.91
CA PRO A 315 -14.47 2.51 13.06
C PRO A 315 -14.01 3.89 13.57
N ASP A 316 -13.04 3.90 14.46
CA ASP A 316 -12.46 5.12 15.05
C ASP A 316 -11.36 5.74 14.16
N GLY A 317 -11.08 5.09 13.04
CA GLY A 317 -10.10 5.47 12.02
C GLY A 317 -9.86 4.30 11.08
N PHE A 318 -9.12 4.53 10.01
CA PHE A 318 -8.63 3.47 9.12
C PHE A 318 -7.13 3.63 8.90
N ILE A 319 -6.43 2.51 8.73
CA ILE A 319 -5.09 2.51 8.14
C ILE A 319 -5.20 2.00 6.71
N PHE A 320 -4.75 2.77 5.72
CA PHE A 320 -4.50 2.27 4.37
C PHE A 320 -3.10 1.68 4.31
N GLN A 321 -2.98 0.37 4.10
CA GLN A 321 -1.71 -0.28 3.76
C GLN A 321 -1.50 -0.19 2.25
N GLY A 322 -0.56 0.66 1.84
CA GLY A 322 -0.12 0.80 0.46
C GLY A 322 0.77 -0.36 -0.01
N PRO A 323 1.00 -0.47 -1.33
CA PRO A 323 1.78 -1.55 -1.95
C PRO A 323 3.28 -1.50 -1.59
N TYR A 324 3.78 -0.34 -1.17
CA TYR A 324 5.18 -0.14 -0.77
C TYR A 324 5.52 -0.63 0.65
N ALA A 325 4.52 -1.10 1.40
CA ALA A 325 4.69 -1.58 2.77
C ALA A 325 5.54 -2.87 2.85
N ALA A 326 6.05 -3.16 4.05
CA ALA A 326 6.76 -4.38 4.38
C ALA A 326 5.81 -5.52 4.78
N GLY A 327 6.29 -6.76 4.74
CA GLY A 327 5.60 -7.92 5.30
C GLY A 327 4.38 -8.36 4.48
N LEU A 328 3.37 -8.91 5.15
CA LEU A 328 2.15 -9.38 4.49
C LEU A 328 1.35 -8.21 3.90
N LEU A 329 1.12 -8.26 2.60
CA LEU A 329 0.41 -7.24 1.85
C LEU A 329 -1.04 -7.63 1.59
N GLY A 330 -1.93 -6.63 1.63
CA GLY A 330 -3.33 -6.74 1.23
C GLY A 330 -3.58 -6.79 -0.28
N PHE A 331 -2.59 -7.22 -1.06
CA PHE A 331 -2.59 -7.27 -2.53
C PHE A 331 -2.14 -8.66 -3.00
N ARG A 332 -2.60 -9.07 -4.19
CA ARG A 332 -1.97 -10.18 -4.93
C ARG A 332 -0.78 -9.65 -5.71
N GLU A 333 0.15 -10.55 -6.03
CA GLU A 333 1.41 -10.20 -6.68
C GLU A 333 1.20 -9.46 -8.00
N GLU A 334 0.26 -9.94 -8.83
CA GLU A 334 -0.03 -9.30 -10.12
C GLU A 334 -0.73 -7.93 -10.01
N GLN A 335 -1.16 -7.57 -8.80
CA GLN A 335 -1.81 -6.29 -8.53
C GLN A 335 -0.83 -5.26 -7.98
N ILE A 336 0.39 -5.64 -7.60
CA ILE A 336 1.34 -4.74 -6.94
C ILE A 336 1.68 -3.56 -7.83
N TYR A 337 2.10 -3.78 -9.07
CA TYR A 337 2.48 -2.70 -10.00
C TYR A 337 1.34 -1.70 -10.21
N ARG A 338 0.15 -2.19 -10.54
CA ARG A 338 -1.04 -1.35 -10.68
C ARG A 338 -1.39 -0.60 -9.39
N ALA A 339 -1.26 -1.25 -8.23
CA ALA A 339 -1.51 -0.61 -6.95
C ALA A 339 -0.48 0.49 -6.64
N GLU A 340 0.77 0.34 -7.10
CA GLU A 340 1.81 1.38 -7.00
C GLU A 340 1.42 2.60 -7.86
N GLU A 341 0.96 2.39 -9.09
CA GLU A 341 0.43 3.46 -9.96
C GLU A 341 -0.82 4.15 -9.37
N GLU A 342 -1.73 3.35 -8.81
CA GLU A 342 -2.98 3.83 -8.21
C GLU A 342 -2.84 4.25 -6.74
N PHE A 343 -1.62 4.33 -6.19
CA PHE A 343 -1.39 4.50 -4.74
C PHE A 343 -2.12 5.75 -4.20
N TYR A 344 -1.86 6.90 -4.81
CA TYR A 344 -2.46 8.18 -4.40
C TYR A 344 -3.97 8.25 -4.68
N MET A 345 -4.39 7.69 -5.81
CA MET A 345 -5.81 7.55 -6.16
C MET A 345 -6.58 6.74 -5.13
N THR A 346 -5.95 5.68 -4.62
CA THR A 346 -6.54 4.80 -3.60
C THR A 346 -6.66 5.52 -2.27
N ILE A 347 -5.67 6.34 -1.88
CA ILE A 347 -5.77 7.22 -0.69
C ILE A 347 -7.01 8.12 -0.82
N ALA A 348 -7.14 8.84 -1.94
CA ALA A 348 -8.27 9.74 -2.18
C ALA A 348 -9.62 9.00 -2.16
N ALA A 349 -9.67 7.82 -2.79
CA ALA A 349 -10.88 7.01 -2.83
C ALA A 349 -11.30 6.47 -1.45
N ILE A 350 -10.35 6.08 -0.60
CA ILE A 350 -10.63 5.66 0.77
C ILE A 350 -11.04 6.87 1.60
N LYS A 351 -10.34 8.00 1.49
CA LYS A 351 -10.67 9.23 2.23
C LYS A 351 -12.07 9.72 1.92
N ALA A 352 -12.49 9.70 0.65
CA ALA A 352 -13.85 10.04 0.26
C ALA A 352 -14.91 9.10 0.86
N GLU A 353 -14.55 7.85 1.15
CA GLU A 353 -15.43 6.92 1.85
C GLU A 353 -15.48 7.18 3.35
N THR A 354 -14.32 7.42 3.99
CA THR A 354 -14.25 7.67 5.44
C THR A 354 -14.82 9.03 5.82
N ALA A 355 -14.71 10.03 4.96
CA ALA A 355 -15.26 11.38 5.15
C ALA A 355 -16.81 11.42 5.21
N LYS A 356 -17.49 10.33 4.86
CA LYS A 356 -18.94 10.17 5.08
C LYS A 356 -19.30 9.98 6.56
N MET A 357 -18.29 9.77 7.41
CA MET A 357 -18.43 9.62 8.85
C MET A 357 -17.65 10.73 9.53
N ASP A 358 -18.24 11.32 10.56
CA ASP A 358 -17.53 12.27 11.42
C ASP A 358 -16.40 11.55 12.17
N ASP A 359 -15.30 12.25 12.47
CA ASP A 359 -14.22 11.77 13.33
C ASP A 359 -13.64 10.39 12.92
N CYS A 360 -13.49 10.12 11.61
CA CYS A 360 -12.86 8.89 11.12
C CYS A 360 -11.63 9.21 10.25
N PRO A 361 -10.46 9.42 10.87
CA PRO A 361 -9.25 9.77 10.15
C PRO A 361 -8.71 8.59 9.32
N LEU A 362 -8.05 8.92 8.21
CA LEU A 362 -7.31 7.99 7.37
C LEU A 362 -5.82 8.12 7.63
N ILE A 363 -5.23 7.09 8.22
CA ILE A 363 -3.79 6.94 8.39
C ILE A 363 -3.25 6.19 7.17
N VAL A 364 -2.17 6.67 6.56
CA VAL A 364 -1.57 6.03 5.37
C VAL A 364 -0.27 5.34 5.75
N GLY A 365 -0.08 4.09 5.36
CA GLY A 365 1.14 3.33 5.58
C GLY A 365 1.72 2.76 4.30
N GLY A 366 3.05 2.65 4.24
CA GLY A 366 3.80 2.09 3.11
C GLY A 366 4.52 3.14 2.28
N GLY A 367 5.84 3.03 2.19
CA GLY A 367 6.70 3.91 1.37
C GLY A 367 7.07 5.26 2.01
N ILE A 368 6.52 5.59 3.17
CA ILE A 368 6.72 6.87 3.86
C ILE A 368 7.99 6.80 4.69
N PHE A 369 8.90 7.76 4.50
CA PHE A 369 10.18 7.80 5.19
C PHE A 369 10.52 9.19 5.71
N GLY A 370 10.28 10.24 4.93
CA GLY A 370 10.56 11.62 5.32
C GLY A 370 9.40 12.58 5.02
N ARG A 371 9.58 13.84 5.41
CA ARG A 371 8.52 14.86 5.36
C ARG A 371 7.87 15.03 3.98
N GLY A 372 8.66 15.05 2.91
CA GLY A 372 8.12 15.17 1.54
C GLY A 372 7.18 14.02 1.15
N ASP A 373 7.40 12.81 1.68
CA ASP A 373 6.49 11.68 1.46
C ASP A 373 5.18 11.88 2.21
N ALA A 374 5.25 12.38 3.46
CA ALA A 374 4.09 12.72 4.29
C ALA A 374 3.25 13.86 3.68
N GLU A 375 3.90 14.92 3.19
CA GLU A 375 3.25 16.03 2.51
C GLU A 375 2.45 15.55 1.29
N LYS A 376 3.05 14.67 0.49
CA LYS A 376 2.39 14.09 -0.68
C LYS A 376 1.13 13.31 -0.27
N ILE A 377 1.21 12.35 0.64
CA ILE A 377 0.01 11.57 1.01
C ILE A 377 -1.09 12.41 1.67
N TYR A 378 -0.74 13.51 2.37
CA TYR A 378 -1.71 14.45 2.96
C TYR A 378 -2.49 15.19 1.88
N LYS A 379 -1.82 15.56 0.78
CA LYS A 379 -2.47 16.13 -0.41
C LYS A 379 -3.60 15.23 -0.93
N TYR A 380 -3.48 13.91 -0.78
CA TYR A 380 -4.42 12.91 -1.30
C TYR A 380 -5.43 12.36 -0.31
N GLY A 381 -5.30 12.58 0.99
CA GLY A 381 -6.32 12.15 1.94
C GLY A 381 -5.81 11.75 3.30
N GLY A 382 -4.49 11.58 3.43
CA GLY A 382 -3.88 11.24 4.70
C GLY A 382 -4.18 12.28 5.76
N ASP A 383 -4.62 11.81 6.92
CA ASP A 383 -4.71 12.59 8.16
C ASP A 383 -3.55 12.25 9.10
N GLY A 384 -2.87 11.12 8.86
CA GLY A 384 -1.69 10.66 9.58
C GLY A 384 -0.92 9.62 8.79
N PHE A 385 0.20 9.16 9.31
CA PHE A 385 0.99 8.13 8.65
C PHE A 385 1.58 7.09 9.57
N LEU A 386 1.69 5.87 9.03
CA LEU A 386 2.26 4.71 9.69
C LEU A 386 3.57 4.31 9.02
N MET A 387 4.63 4.18 9.83
CA MET A 387 5.94 3.72 9.38
C MET A 387 6.35 2.47 10.17
N GLY A 388 6.80 1.44 9.46
CA GLY A 388 7.36 0.22 10.06
C GLY A 388 8.87 0.20 9.90
N THR A 389 9.32 -0.05 8.67
CA THR A 389 10.75 -0.15 8.30
C THR A 389 11.61 1.00 8.83
N ARG A 390 11.13 2.25 8.78
CA ARG A 390 11.85 3.43 9.33
C ARG A 390 12.17 3.30 10.82
N PHE A 391 11.26 2.72 11.60
CA PHE A 391 11.40 2.56 13.04
C PHE A 391 12.22 1.33 13.44
N VAL A 392 12.51 0.40 12.51
CA VAL A 392 13.37 -0.76 12.85
C VAL A 392 14.79 -0.30 13.17
N ALA A 393 15.35 0.62 12.39
CA ALA A 393 16.67 1.19 12.64
C ALA A 393 16.65 2.34 13.67
N THR A 394 15.96 2.12 14.80
CA THR A 394 15.99 3.02 15.95
C THR A 394 16.66 2.37 17.14
N ARG A 395 17.29 3.16 18.01
CA ARG A 395 17.87 2.66 19.25
C ARG A 395 16.81 1.93 20.08
N GLU A 396 15.57 2.43 20.06
CA GLU A 396 14.42 1.99 20.83
C GLU A 396 13.74 0.72 20.32
N CYS A 397 13.96 0.35 19.06
CA CYS A 397 13.47 -0.91 18.47
C CYS A 397 13.91 -2.12 19.30
N ASP A 398 12.94 -2.98 19.67
CA ASP A 398 13.09 -4.09 20.61
C ASP A 398 13.92 -5.26 20.06
N ALA A 399 14.13 -5.32 18.74
CA ALA A 399 15.02 -6.28 18.11
C ALA A 399 16.50 -6.09 18.48
N SER A 400 17.32 -7.11 18.21
CA SER A 400 18.77 -7.08 18.43
C SER A 400 19.47 -6.02 17.58
N GLU A 401 20.64 -5.55 18.02
CA GLU A 401 21.43 -4.59 17.26
C GLU A 401 21.86 -5.15 15.90
N GLU A 402 22.16 -6.45 15.84
CA GLU A 402 22.47 -7.18 14.61
C GLU A 402 21.31 -7.11 13.62
N TYR A 403 20.08 -7.34 14.09
CA TYR A 403 18.88 -7.27 13.26
C TYR A 403 18.67 -5.86 12.69
N LYS A 404 18.87 -4.81 13.51
CA LYS A 404 18.75 -3.41 13.07
C LYS A 404 19.79 -3.05 12.02
N ARG A 405 21.03 -3.54 12.18
CA ARG A 405 22.14 -3.26 11.25
C ARG A 405 21.90 -3.82 9.85
N LEU A 406 21.11 -4.89 9.69
CA LEU A 406 20.72 -5.40 8.37
C LEU A 406 20.05 -4.33 7.50
N TYR A 407 19.29 -3.42 8.11
CA TYR A 407 18.57 -2.37 7.40
C TYR A 407 19.49 -1.25 6.88
N LEU A 408 20.72 -1.12 7.40
CA LEU A 408 21.70 -0.12 6.93
C LEU A 408 22.32 -0.48 5.59
N ASN A 409 22.40 -1.78 5.29
CA ASN A 409 23.09 -2.34 4.13
C ASN A 409 22.12 -2.77 3.01
N CYS A 410 20.82 -2.56 3.20
CA CYS A 410 19.80 -3.02 2.27
C CYS A 410 19.41 -1.89 1.30
N GLU A 411 19.60 -2.09 0.00
CA GLU A 411 19.17 -1.16 -1.05
C GLU A 411 17.79 -1.54 -1.61
N GLU A 412 17.20 -0.68 -2.44
CA GLU A 412 15.91 -0.96 -3.09
C GLU A 412 15.94 -2.25 -3.93
N LYS A 413 17.07 -2.54 -4.58
CA LYS A 413 17.29 -3.78 -5.37
C LYS A 413 17.28 -5.05 -4.51
N ASP A 414 17.59 -4.91 -3.22
CA ASP A 414 17.64 -5.99 -2.24
C ASP A 414 16.28 -6.23 -1.59
N VAL A 415 15.21 -5.65 -2.14
CA VAL A 415 13.83 -5.93 -1.75
C VAL A 415 13.22 -6.89 -2.76
N THR A 416 12.56 -7.94 -2.27
CA THR A 416 11.89 -8.94 -3.10
C THR A 416 10.45 -9.18 -2.65
N ILE A 417 9.67 -9.78 -3.55
CA ILE A 417 8.29 -10.19 -3.32
C ILE A 417 8.25 -11.72 -3.39
N ILE A 418 7.65 -12.34 -2.37
CA ILE A 418 7.40 -13.78 -2.30
C ILE A 418 5.91 -14.05 -2.02
N ARG A 419 5.52 -15.32 -2.11
CA ARG A 419 4.20 -15.79 -1.70
C ARG A 419 4.27 -16.42 -0.32
N SER A 420 3.28 -16.14 0.52
CA SER A 420 3.08 -16.84 1.79
C SER A 420 2.40 -18.19 1.57
N PRO A 421 2.37 -19.07 2.60
CA PRO A 421 1.64 -20.33 2.55
C PRO A 421 0.13 -20.19 2.29
N LYS A 422 -0.42 -19.00 2.55
CA LYS A 422 -1.81 -18.66 2.27
C LYS A 422 -1.98 -17.93 0.91
N ASN A 423 -1.00 -18.01 0.01
CA ASN A 423 -0.97 -17.32 -1.28
C ASN A 423 -1.13 -15.78 -1.20
N LYS A 424 -0.80 -15.18 -0.05
CA LYS A 424 -0.72 -13.72 0.09
C LYS A 424 0.66 -13.24 -0.25
N THR A 425 0.75 -12.06 -0.87
CA THR A 425 2.01 -11.40 -1.19
C THR A 425 2.74 -10.96 0.08
N VAL A 426 4.05 -11.15 0.09
CA VAL A 426 4.94 -10.77 1.19
C VAL A 426 6.12 -10.00 0.63
N ARG A 427 6.43 -8.84 1.22
CA ARG A 427 7.62 -8.04 0.88
C ARG A 427 8.70 -8.20 1.95
N ALA A 428 9.89 -8.58 1.52
CA ALA A 428 11.01 -8.92 2.38
C ALA A 428 12.36 -8.54 1.76
N MET A 429 13.41 -8.56 2.57
CA MET A 429 14.79 -8.48 2.11
C MET A 429 15.14 -9.73 1.31
N ARG A 430 15.95 -9.54 0.27
CA ARG A 430 16.50 -10.58 -0.59
C ARG A 430 17.64 -11.28 0.15
N ASN A 431 17.58 -12.60 0.18
CA ASN A 431 18.57 -13.51 0.75
C ASN A 431 18.40 -14.90 0.10
N SER A 432 19.24 -15.88 0.47
CA SER A 432 19.16 -17.22 -0.13
C SER A 432 17.78 -17.88 0.00
N PHE A 433 17.12 -17.73 1.16
CA PHE A 433 15.79 -18.30 1.38
C PHE A 433 14.71 -17.65 0.50
N THR A 434 14.63 -16.32 0.47
CA THR A 434 13.61 -15.57 -0.28
C THR A 434 13.82 -15.64 -1.79
N GLU A 435 15.06 -15.71 -2.27
CA GLU A 435 15.35 -15.95 -3.68
C GLU A 435 14.86 -17.33 -4.13
N LYS A 436 15.09 -18.36 -3.32
CA LYS A 436 14.55 -19.69 -3.58
C LYS A 436 13.03 -19.65 -3.68
N LEU A 437 12.35 -19.03 -2.70
CA LEU A 437 10.89 -18.91 -2.70
C LEU A 437 10.35 -18.11 -3.90
N ALA A 438 11.01 -17.00 -4.27
CA ALA A 438 10.62 -16.17 -5.40
C ALA A 438 10.78 -16.93 -6.73
N ARG A 439 11.89 -17.64 -6.92
CA ARG A 439 12.18 -18.41 -8.14
C ARG A 439 11.25 -19.60 -8.31
N GLU A 440 10.99 -20.33 -7.23
CA GLU A 440 10.20 -21.56 -7.26
C GLU A 440 8.69 -21.28 -7.10
N GLY A 441 8.31 -20.06 -6.71
CA GLY A 441 6.94 -19.72 -6.35
C GLY A 441 6.42 -20.54 -5.16
N ALA A 442 7.33 -21.06 -4.33
CA ALA A 442 7.02 -22.04 -3.30
C ALA A 442 6.23 -21.41 -2.15
N THR A 443 5.19 -22.11 -1.70
CA THR A 443 4.34 -21.71 -0.59
C THR A 443 4.40 -22.67 0.59
N ASP A 444 5.09 -23.79 0.45
CA ASP A 444 5.21 -24.81 1.50
C ASP A 444 6.37 -24.48 2.47
N TYR A 445 6.10 -23.57 3.40
CA TYR A 445 7.01 -23.26 4.50
C TYR A 445 6.22 -22.73 5.71
N ASN A 446 6.83 -22.70 6.89
CA ASN A 446 6.22 -22.05 8.04
C ASN A 446 6.63 -20.57 8.07
N LEU A 447 5.69 -19.68 7.75
CA LEU A 447 5.93 -18.24 7.71
C LEU A 447 6.42 -17.69 9.06
N ILE A 448 5.80 -18.12 10.17
CA ILE A 448 6.15 -17.61 11.50
C ILE A 448 7.57 -18.04 11.87
N GLU A 449 7.91 -19.31 11.62
CA GLU A 449 9.25 -19.84 11.90
C GLU A 449 10.32 -19.17 11.03
N ALA A 450 10.02 -18.90 9.75
CA ALA A 450 10.93 -18.18 8.87
C ALA A 450 11.20 -16.75 9.36
N VAL A 451 10.17 -16.01 9.78
CA VAL A 451 10.35 -14.65 10.33
C VAL A 451 11.14 -14.71 11.65
N LYS A 452 10.83 -15.67 12.51
CA LYS A 452 11.57 -15.90 13.76
C LYS A 452 13.07 -16.08 13.51
N ARG A 453 13.45 -16.99 12.61
CA ARG A 453 14.86 -17.21 12.24
C ARG A 453 15.53 -15.91 11.80
N GLY A 454 14.85 -15.12 10.97
CA GLY A 454 15.36 -13.82 10.51
C GLY A 454 15.56 -12.82 11.65
N VAL A 455 14.63 -12.76 12.62
CA VAL A 455 14.73 -11.89 13.81
C VAL A 455 15.82 -12.37 14.76
N GLU A 456 16.02 -13.68 14.90
CA GLU A 456 17.06 -14.30 15.74
C GLU A 456 18.46 -14.27 15.11
N GLY A 457 18.62 -13.70 13.91
CA GLY A 457 19.92 -13.44 13.28
C GLY A 457 20.31 -14.41 12.16
N ASP A 458 19.48 -15.42 11.86
CA ASP A 458 19.67 -16.27 10.67
C ASP A 458 19.11 -15.55 9.43
N PHE A 459 19.93 -14.65 8.89
CA PHE A 459 19.55 -13.86 7.73
C PHE A 459 19.36 -14.72 6.48
N ASP A 460 20.27 -15.64 6.16
CA ASP A 460 20.23 -16.39 4.91
C ASP A 460 19.12 -17.44 4.85
N GLY A 461 18.78 -18.04 6.00
CA GLY A 461 17.74 -19.04 6.14
C GLY A 461 16.39 -18.51 6.64
N GLY A 462 16.34 -17.23 7.03
CA GLY A 462 15.16 -16.58 7.60
C GLY A 462 14.47 -15.59 6.67
N LEU A 463 13.45 -14.94 7.20
CA LEU A 463 12.63 -13.96 6.50
C LEU A 463 12.65 -12.61 7.24
N VAL A 464 13.23 -11.60 6.61
CA VAL A 464 13.33 -10.25 7.18
C VAL A 464 12.41 -9.31 6.38
N PHE A 465 11.37 -8.77 7.02
CA PHE A 465 10.42 -7.89 6.34
C PHE A 465 10.96 -6.48 6.16
N CYS A 466 10.97 -5.96 4.94
CA CYS A 466 11.34 -4.58 4.67
C CYS A 466 10.42 -3.94 3.60
N GLY A 467 10.21 -2.63 3.72
CA GLY A 467 9.48 -1.84 2.74
C GLY A 467 10.40 -1.37 1.61
N LYS A 468 9.82 -0.85 0.53
CA LYS A 468 10.59 -0.38 -0.65
C LYS A 468 11.59 0.74 -0.31
N SER A 469 11.27 1.58 0.68
CA SER A 469 12.12 2.71 1.10
C SER A 469 13.27 2.33 2.04
N VAL A 470 13.58 1.04 2.23
CA VAL A 470 14.64 0.58 3.15
C VAL A 470 16.01 1.17 2.83
N GLY A 471 16.36 1.32 1.54
CA GLY A 471 17.64 1.91 1.10
C GLY A 471 17.87 3.37 1.47
N ARG A 472 16.88 4.03 2.08
CA ARG A 472 17.04 5.38 2.64
C ARG A 472 17.54 5.37 4.08
N ILE A 473 17.54 4.23 4.77
CA ILE A 473 18.10 4.09 6.12
C ILE A 473 19.62 4.05 6.01
N ARG A 474 20.30 5.05 6.60
CA ARG A 474 21.78 5.15 6.58
C ARG A 474 22.43 5.06 7.96
N GLU A 475 21.64 5.19 9.02
CA GLU A 475 22.12 5.12 10.40
C GLU A 475 21.03 4.61 11.35
N ILE A 476 21.45 4.15 12.53
CA ILE A 476 20.56 3.88 13.65
C ILE A 476 20.36 5.18 14.43
N CYS A 477 19.15 5.70 14.43
CA CYS A 477 18.79 6.99 15.03
C CYS A 477 17.89 6.81 16.27
N GLY A 478 17.52 7.91 16.93
CA GLY A 478 16.50 7.88 17.98
C GLY A 478 15.10 8.06 17.41
N VAL A 479 14.09 7.60 18.15
CA VAL A 479 12.68 7.90 17.82
C VAL A 479 12.43 9.42 17.79
N GLU A 480 13.01 10.16 18.74
CA GLU A 480 12.89 11.62 18.78
C GLU A 480 13.46 12.29 17.52
N ASP A 481 14.58 11.77 16.99
CA ASP A 481 15.21 12.29 15.78
C ASP A 481 14.25 12.16 14.58
N ILE A 482 13.59 11.00 14.45
CA ILE A 482 12.54 10.80 13.43
C ILE A 482 11.42 11.81 13.58
N PHE A 483 10.90 12.04 14.79
CA PHE A 483 9.80 13.00 14.99
C PHE A 483 10.21 14.43 14.61
N ARG A 484 11.43 14.84 14.96
CA ARG A 484 11.98 16.16 14.60
C ARG A 484 12.06 16.38 13.08
N GLU A 485 12.31 15.33 12.28
CA GLU A 485 12.33 15.41 10.81
C GLU A 485 10.97 15.82 10.21
N PHE A 486 9.85 15.49 10.87
CA PHE A 486 8.51 15.80 10.36
C PHE A 486 7.93 17.09 10.91
N VAL A 487 8.29 17.47 12.14
CA VAL A 487 7.72 18.63 12.84
C VAL A 487 8.42 19.96 12.47
N ARG A 488 9.68 19.92 12.03
CA ARG A 488 10.48 21.13 11.72
C ARG A 488 10.12 21.82 10.42
#